data_AF-A0A4Q0Z908-F1
#
_entry.id   AF-A0A4Q0Z908-F1
#
_cell.length_a   1.000
_cell.length_b   1.000
_cell.length_c   1.000
_cell.angle_alpha   90.00
_cell.angle_beta   90.00
_cell.angle_gamma   90.00
#
_symmetry.space_group_name_H-M   'P 1'
#
loop_
_entity.id
_entity.type
_entity.pdbx_description
1 polymer ?
#
loop_
_entity_poly.entity_id
_entity_poly.type
_entity_poly.pdbx_seq_one_letter_code
_entity_poly.pdbx_strand_id
1 'polypeptide(L)'
;MYIFGYGSLLSINSAQKTFKRELKQDDFIPVTLQGYEKIWNSIEYIVFENEKETKKGIFLNLKKDFKSKTNGILLKISPEEFDFLKLREKSYSCISLNPDDIIGFKTKENIYTFITTNKEKIANQGDKNCFIPRKYISLLEEGAKAYEEKFSKEFIESYQNFLFDIKDGVYKFSDPIQNKFAKDGLKSES
;
A
#
# COMPACT_ATOMS: atom_id res chain seq x y z
N MET A 1 3.84 10.56 15.20
CA MET A 1 4.66 9.81 14.25
C MET A 1 3.95 9.82 12.90
N TYR A 2 4.63 9.48 11.81
CA TYR A 2 4.02 9.44 10.47
C TYR A 2 4.13 8.04 9.86
N ILE A 3 3.17 7.71 9.00
CA ILE A 3 3.26 6.57 8.08
C ILE A 3 3.39 7.08 6.65
N PHE A 4 4.34 6.52 5.91
CA PHE A 4 4.46 6.69 4.47
C PHE A 4 3.59 5.66 3.77
N GLY A 5 2.58 6.12 3.04
CA GLY A 5 1.69 5.32 2.23
C GLY A 5 2.05 5.43 0.75
N TYR A 6 2.33 4.29 0.10
CA TYR A 6 2.68 4.23 -1.32
C TYR A 6 1.76 3.35 -2.15
N GLY A 7 0.79 2.69 -1.52
CA GLY A 7 -0.21 1.83 -2.14
C GLY A 7 -1.63 2.26 -1.74
N SER A 8 -2.45 1.30 -1.31
CA SER A 8 -3.87 1.56 -1.00
C SER A 8 -4.14 2.66 0.03
N LEU A 9 -3.21 2.94 0.95
CA LEU A 9 -3.32 4.03 1.93
C LEU A 9 -3.44 5.42 1.29
N LEU A 10 -3.08 5.57 0.02
CA LEU A 10 -3.33 6.79 -0.75
C LEU A 10 -4.82 7.11 -0.88
N SER A 11 -5.68 6.09 -0.94
CA SER A 11 -7.13 6.28 -1.02
C SER A 11 -7.68 6.57 0.37
N ILE A 12 -8.30 7.74 0.55
CA ILE A 12 -8.97 8.11 1.81
C ILE A 12 -10.00 7.05 2.24
N ASN A 13 -10.74 6.47 1.30
CA ASN A 13 -11.71 5.41 1.56
C ASN A 13 -11.06 4.12 2.08
N SER A 14 -9.84 3.82 1.62
CA SER A 14 -9.07 2.67 2.13
C SER A 14 -8.41 2.99 3.46
N ALA A 15 -7.89 4.21 3.62
CA ALA A 15 -7.25 4.67 4.84
C ALA A 15 -8.26 4.74 5.99
N GLN A 16 -9.43 5.36 5.80
CA GLN A 16 -10.47 5.57 6.82
C GLN A 16 -10.86 4.28 7.55
N LYS A 17 -10.78 3.12 6.89
CA LYS A 17 -11.03 1.80 7.50
C LYS A 17 -10.08 1.44 8.64
N THR A 18 -8.92 2.08 8.70
CA THR A 18 -7.88 1.86 9.73
C THR A 18 -7.86 2.95 10.80
N PHE A 19 -8.57 4.06 10.60
CA PHE A 19 -8.55 5.20 11.51
C PHE A 19 -9.91 5.33 12.20
N LYS A 20 -9.89 5.47 13.53
CA LYS A 20 -11.11 5.75 14.31
C LYS A 20 -11.58 7.19 14.11
N ARG A 21 -10.63 8.12 13.94
CA ARG A 21 -10.91 9.51 13.61
C ARG A 21 -11.35 9.63 12.15
N GLU A 22 -12.19 10.61 11.86
CA GLU A 22 -12.49 10.99 10.50
C GLU A 22 -11.23 11.59 9.85
N LEU A 23 -10.82 11.02 8.73
CA LEU A 23 -9.73 11.54 7.91
C LEU A 23 -10.27 12.57 6.93
N LYS A 24 -9.47 13.58 6.66
CA LYS A 24 -9.72 14.57 5.60
C LYS A 24 -8.63 14.47 4.56
N GLN A 25 -8.90 14.92 3.33
CA GLN A 25 -7.90 14.90 2.26
C GLN A 25 -6.63 15.68 2.66
N ASP A 26 -6.80 16.77 3.42
CA ASP A 26 -5.70 17.59 3.94
C ASP A 26 -4.82 16.87 4.97
N ASP A 27 -5.27 15.73 5.54
CA ASP A 27 -4.43 14.89 6.39
C ASP A 27 -3.36 14.12 5.60
N PHE A 28 -3.53 13.98 4.28
CA PHE A 28 -2.63 13.25 3.40
C PHE A 28 -1.63 14.20 2.77
N ILE A 29 -0.42 14.24 3.33
CA ILE A 29 0.64 15.15 2.90
C ILE A 29 1.39 14.50 1.74
N PRO A 30 1.28 15.00 0.49
CA PRO A 30 1.98 14.42 -0.65
C PRO A 30 3.48 14.68 -0.53
N VAL A 31 4.30 13.64 -0.68
CA VAL A 31 5.76 13.72 -0.57
C VAL A 31 6.46 12.84 -1.61
N THR A 32 7.76 13.04 -1.77
CA THR A 32 8.64 12.13 -2.52
C THR A 32 9.63 11.46 -1.57
N LEU A 33 9.75 10.15 -1.66
CA LEU A 33 10.73 9.33 -0.96
C LEU A 33 11.91 9.02 -1.91
N GLN A 34 13.11 9.38 -1.49
CA GLN A 34 14.35 9.04 -2.18
C GLN A 34 14.89 7.69 -1.71
N GLY A 35 15.61 6.98 -2.59
CA GLY A 35 16.26 5.72 -2.24
C GLY A 35 15.37 4.48 -2.35
N TYR A 36 14.17 4.64 -2.90
CA TYR A 36 13.21 3.55 -3.11
C TYR A 36 12.50 3.68 -4.46
N GLU A 37 12.16 2.53 -5.03
CA GLU A 37 11.26 2.38 -6.18
C GLU A 37 10.04 1.54 -5.79
N LYS A 38 8.90 1.76 -6.46
CA LYS A 38 7.73 0.88 -6.33
C LYS A 38 7.89 -0.31 -7.26
N ILE A 39 7.54 -1.49 -6.78
CA ILE A 39 7.63 -2.73 -7.55
C ILE A 39 6.43 -3.65 -7.25
N TRP A 40 5.91 -4.30 -8.27
CA TRP A 40 4.88 -5.33 -8.13
C TRP A 40 5.52 -6.66 -7.78
N ASN A 41 5.71 -6.95 -6.50
CA ASN A 41 6.25 -8.24 -6.08
C ASN A 41 5.78 -8.73 -4.70
N SER A 42 4.91 -8.01 -4.00
CA SER A 42 4.40 -8.50 -2.71
C SER A 42 3.32 -9.54 -2.95
N ILE A 43 3.52 -10.76 -2.45
CA ILE A 43 2.55 -11.86 -2.57
C ILE A 43 1.56 -11.79 -1.41
N GLU A 44 0.29 -11.71 -1.74
CA GLU A 44 -0.79 -12.12 -0.85
C GLU A 44 -1.66 -13.19 -1.47
N TYR A 45 -2.17 -14.08 -0.64
CA TYR A 45 -3.02 -15.16 -1.10
C TYR A 45 -4.44 -14.64 -1.24
N ILE A 46 -5.00 -14.76 -2.45
CA ILE A 46 -6.32 -14.24 -2.80
C ILE A 46 -7.16 -15.30 -3.48
N VAL A 47 -8.48 -15.19 -3.34
CA VAL A 47 -9.46 -15.99 -4.07
C VAL A 47 -10.32 -15.04 -4.88
N PHE A 48 -10.39 -15.23 -6.19
CA PHE A 48 -11.32 -14.49 -7.04
C PHE A 48 -12.73 -15.04 -6.85
N GLU A 49 -13.77 -14.19 -6.80
CA GLU A 49 -15.13 -14.61 -6.42
C GLU A 49 -15.72 -15.74 -7.29
N ASN A 50 -15.28 -15.85 -8.54
CA ASN A 50 -15.71 -16.88 -9.48
C ASN A 50 -14.79 -18.12 -9.50
N GLU A 51 -13.85 -18.21 -8.58
CA GLU A 51 -12.86 -19.28 -8.50
C GLU A 51 -12.85 -19.90 -7.10
N LYS A 52 -12.52 -21.19 -7.02
CA LYS A 52 -12.38 -21.89 -5.73
C LYS A 52 -10.94 -21.96 -5.25
N GLU A 53 -9.99 -21.72 -6.15
CA GLU A 53 -8.57 -21.88 -5.88
C GLU A 53 -7.94 -20.59 -5.36
N THR A 54 -7.10 -20.74 -4.35
CA THR A 54 -6.24 -19.67 -3.86
C THR A 54 -5.11 -19.42 -4.86
N LYS A 55 -4.95 -18.15 -5.24
CA LYS A 55 -3.91 -17.68 -6.16
C LYS A 55 -2.99 -16.69 -5.47
N LYS A 56 -1.82 -16.45 -6.05
CA LYS A 56 -0.87 -15.43 -5.59
C LYS A 56 -1.28 -14.09 -6.20
N GLY A 57 -1.91 -13.24 -5.40
CA GLY A 57 -2.15 -11.84 -5.72
C GLY A 57 -0.87 -11.05 -5.54
N ILE A 58 -0.47 -10.30 -6.57
CA ILE A 58 0.72 -9.45 -6.55
C ILE A 58 0.29 -8.01 -6.26
N PHE A 59 0.84 -7.47 -5.18
CA PHE A 59 0.58 -6.15 -4.66
C PHE A 59 1.86 -5.30 -4.69
N LEU A 60 1.65 -4.00 -4.52
CA LEU A 60 2.71 -3.01 -4.60
C LEU A 60 3.61 -3.10 -3.36
N ASN A 61 4.92 -3.09 -3.60
CA ASN A 61 5.95 -3.09 -2.58
C ASN A 61 6.93 -1.94 -2.84
N LEU A 62 7.77 -1.64 -1.85
CA LEU A 62 8.95 -0.81 -2.06
C LEU A 62 10.22 -1.65 -2.07
N LYS A 63 11.10 -1.34 -3.00
CA LYS A 63 12.44 -1.91 -3.08
C LYS A 63 13.46 -0.78 -2.94
N LYS A 64 14.51 -1.04 -2.15
CA LYS A 64 15.62 -0.09 -2.01
C LYS A 64 16.32 0.08 -3.35
N ASP A 65 16.46 1.32 -3.77
CA ASP A 65 17.27 1.75 -4.90
C ASP A 65 17.71 3.21 -4.68
N PHE A 66 18.97 3.38 -4.27
CA PHE A 66 19.56 4.69 -3.93
C PHE A 66 19.57 5.70 -5.08
N LYS A 67 19.39 5.25 -6.33
CA LYS A 67 19.33 6.13 -7.50
C LYS A 67 17.91 6.55 -7.85
N SER A 68 16.92 5.86 -7.31
CA SER A 68 15.51 6.07 -7.61
C SER A 68 14.82 6.92 -6.55
N LYS A 69 13.64 7.40 -6.93
CA LYS A 69 12.71 8.10 -6.06
C LYS A 69 11.30 7.67 -6.40
N THR A 70 10.41 7.70 -5.43
CA THR A 70 9.00 7.43 -5.64
C THR A 70 8.15 8.34 -4.76
N ASN A 71 7.00 8.75 -5.27
CA ASN A 71 6.08 9.60 -4.52
C ASN A 71 5.08 8.77 -3.70
N GLY A 72 4.48 9.41 -2.70
CA GLY A 72 3.48 8.81 -1.84
C GLY A 72 2.92 9.86 -0.90
N ILE A 73 2.27 9.42 0.17
CA ILE A 73 1.70 10.32 1.17
C ILE A 73 2.33 10.07 2.52
N LEU A 74 2.40 11.11 3.34
CA LEU A 74 2.55 10.97 4.78
C LEU A 74 1.21 11.21 5.44
N LEU A 75 0.89 10.34 6.40
CA LEU A 75 -0.27 10.51 7.26
C LEU A 75 0.21 10.52 8.71
N LYS A 76 -0.22 11.53 9.48
CA LYS A 76 0.08 11.60 10.90
C LYS A 76 -0.75 10.57 11.65
N ILE A 77 -0.09 9.77 12.50
CA ILE A 77 -0.71 8.69 13.25
C ILE A 77 -0.39 8.75 14.74
N SER A 78 -1.33 8.27 15.56
CA SER A 78 -1.15 7.99 16.98
C SER A 78 -0.52 6.60 17.22
N PRO A 79 -0.01 6.31 18.43
CA PRO A 79 0.45 4.97 18.78
C PRO A 79 -0.62 3.88 18.60
N GLU A 80 -1.88 4.18 18.96
CA GLU A 80 -3.00 3.25 18.81
C GLU A 80 -3.28 2.94 17.33
N GLU A 81 -3.30 3.98 16.47
CA GLU A 81 -3.48 3.84 15.03
C GLU A 81 -2.32 3.05 14.41
N PHE A 82 -1.10 3.23 14.92
CA PHE A 82 0.07 2.49 14.47
C PHE A 82 -0.04 0.99 14.77
N ASP A 83 -0.58 0.61 15.93
CA ASP A 83 -0.80 -0.80 16.26
C ASP A 83 -1.91 -1.42 15.39
N PHE A 84 -2.97 -0.67 15.07
CA PHE A 84 -3.96 -1.13 14.09
C PHE A 84 -3.37 -1.31 12.68
N LEU A 85 -2.48 -0.41 12.25
CA LEU A 85 -1.77 -0.55 10.99
C LEU A 85 -0.90 -1.82 10.97
N LYS A 86 -0.17 -2.13 12.05
CA LYS A 86 0.59 -3.39 12.16
C LYS A 86 -0.31 -4.63 12.07
N LEU A 87 -1.52 -4.57 12.62
CA LEU A 87 -2.49 -5.67 12.55
C LEU A 87 -3.10 -5.85 11.14
N ARG A 88 -3.25 -4.75 10.39
CA ARG A 88 -3.68 -4.77 8.99
C ARG A 88 -2.59 -5.30 8.06
N GLU A 89 -1.35 -4.89 8.30
CA GLU A 89 -0.19 -5.17 7.46
C GLU A 89 0.65 -6.37 7.97
N LYS A 90 0.01 -7.38 8.58
CA LYS A 90 0.69 -8.52 9.22
C LYS A 90 1.72 -9.25 8.34
N SER A 91 1.53 -9.23 7.02
CA SER A 91 2.44 -9.85 6.05
C SER A 91 3.66 -8.98 5.70
N TYR A 92 3.70 -7.73 6.16
CA TYR A 92 4.73 -6.75 5.85
C TYR A 92 5.60 -6.47 7.07
N SER A 93 6.87 -6.16 6.82
CA SER A 93 7.80 -5.67 7.82
C SER A 93 7.64 -4.16 7.95
N CYS A 94 7.40 -3.70 9.18
CA CYS A 94 7.46 -2.28 9.49
C CYS A 94 8.92 -1.82 9.54
N ILE A 95 9.28 -0.81 8.75
CA ILE A 95 10.62 -0.20 8.77
C ILE A 95 10.52 1.29 9.09
N SER A 96 11.57 1.85 9.68
CA SER A 96 11.74 3.29 9.81
C SER A 96 12.38 3.83 8.54
N LEU A 97 11.87 4.95 8.04
CA LEU A 97 12.49 5.74 6.99
C LEU A 97 13.36 6.84 7.61
N ASN A 98 14.40 7.24 6.90
CA ASN A 98 15.17 8.42 7.28
C ASN A 98 14.38 9.68 6.88
N PRO A 99 14.08 10.61 7.80
CA PRO A 99 13.40 11.86 7.46
C PRO A 99 14.11 12.68 6.38
N ASP A 100 15.43 12.58 6.26
CA ASP A 100 16.20 13.29 5.22
C ASP A 100 15.97 12.73 3.81
N ASP A 101 15.47 11.50 3.69
CA ASP A 101 15.11 10.89 2.39
C ASP A 101 13.72 11.37 1.92
N ILE A 102 12.98 12.13 2.73
CA ILE A 102 11.66 12.66 2.40
C ILE A 102 11.75 14.10 1.88
N ILE A 103 11.37 14.27 0.62
CA ILE A 103 11.31 15.56 -0.06
C ILE A 103 9.87 16.08 -0.02
N GLY A 104 9.72 17.35 0.34
CA GLY A 104 8.43 18.05 0.43
C GLY A 104 7.86 18.14 1.85
N PHE A 105 8.48 17.48 2.84
CA PHE A 105 8.07 17.55 4.23
C PHE A 105 9.26 17.44 5.17
N LYS A 106 9.32 18.28 6.21
CA LYS A 106 10.36 18.24 7.24
C LYS A 106 9.74 17.99 8.61
N THR A 107 10.26 17.00 9.32
CA THR A 107 9.81 16.66 10.67
C THR A 107 10.95 16.10 11.51
N LYS A 108 10.81 16.20 12.83
CA LYS A 108 11.65 15.51 13.82
C LYS A 108 11.01 14.21 14.31
N GLU A 109 9.77 13.95 13.93
CA GLU A 109 9.04 12.75 14.29
C GLU A 109 9.48 11.56 13.42
N ASN A 110 9.43 10.35 13.98
CA ASN A 110 9.71 9.12 13.22
C ASN A 110 8.70 8.92 12.09
N ILE A 111 9.21 8.46 10.95
CA ILE A 111 8.44 8.09 9.76
C ILE A 111 8.59 6.60 9.55
N TYR A 112 7.48 5.88 9.44
CA TYR A 112 7.45 4.44 9.22
C TYR A 112 6.85 4.11 7.86
N THR A 113 7.15 2.92 7.34
CA THR A 113 6.42 2.32 6.21
C THR A 113 6.37 0.81 6.38
N PHE A 114 5.45 0.16 5.68
CA PHE A 114 5.35 -1.30 5.64
C PHE A 114 5.90 -1.79 4.30
N ILE A 115 6.85 -2.72 4.30
CA ILE A 115 7.42 -3.33 3.09
C ILE A 115 7.51 -4.84 3.24
N THR A 116 7.36 -5.59 2.15
CA THR A 116 7.55 -7.04 2.20
C THR A 116 9.04 -7.34 2.10
N THR A 117 9.62 -7.91 3.16
CA THR A 117 11.03 -8.36 3.19
C THR A 117 11.18 -9.88 3.26
N ASN A 118 10.10 -10.61 3.60
CA ASN A 118 10.10 -12.06 3.61
C ASN A 118 10.21 -12.59 2.18
N LYS A 119 11.30 -13.31 1.88
CA LYS A 119 11.58 -13.88 0.55
C LYS A 119 10.46 -14.81 0.05
N GLU A 120 9.76 -15.52 0.95
CA GLU A 120 8.64 -16.40 0.58
C GLU A 120 7.40 -15.63 0.12
N LYS A 121 7.31 -14.35 0.50
CA LYS A 121 6.24 -13.41 0.15
C LYS A 121 6.68 -12.44 -0.95
N ILE A 122 7.86 -12.63 -1.54
CA ILE A 122 8.35 -11.83 -2.68
C ILE A 122 8.27 -12.69 -3.94
N ALA A 123 7.47 -12.24 -4.91
CA ALA A 123 7.37 -12.90 -6.21
C ALA A 123 8.60 -12.63 -7.05
N ASN A 124 9.06 -13.66 -7.76
CA ASN A 124 10.15 -13.60 -8.72
C ASN A 124 9.60 -13.72 -10.15
N GLN A 125 10.36 -13.18 -11.10
CA GLN A 125 10.02 -13.32 -12.51
C GLN A 125 10.00 -14.81 -12.89
N GLY A 126 8.88 -15.27 -13.47
CA GLY A 126 8.65 -16.67 -13.81
C GLY A 126 7.85 -17.48 -12.77
N ASP A 127 7.51 -16.90 -11.63
CA ASP A 127 6.58 -17.54 -10.69
C ASP A 127 5.20 -17.76 -11.33
N LYS A 128 4.69 -19.00 -11.24
CA LYS A 128 3.38 -19.38 -11.77
C LYS A 128 2.25 -18.96 -10.83
N ASN A 129 1.06 -18.76 -11.40
CA ASN A 129 -0.17 -18.38 -10.69
C ASN A 129 -0.09 -17.05 -9.91
N CYS A 130 0.76 -16.14 -10.39
CA CYS A 130 0.94 -14.79 -9.87
C CYS A 130 0.16 -13.80 -10.73
N PHE A 131 -0.76 -13.05 -10.11
CA PHE A 131 -1.61 -12.09 -10.82
C PHE A 131 -1.70 -10.77 -10.07
N ILE A 132 -1.58 -9.66 -10.79
CA ILE A 132 -1.88 -8.32 -10.26
C ILE A 132 -3.40 -8.11 -10.37
N PRO A 133 -4.15 -7.93 -9.27
CA PRO A 133 -5.58 -7.72 -9.36
C PRO A 133 -5.90 -6.35 -9.98
N ARG A 134 -6.65 -6.32 -11.09
CA ARG A 134 -7.07 -5.05 -11.74
C ARG A 134 -7.75 -4.12 -10.75
N LYS A 135 -8.61 -4.67 -9.89
CA LYS A 135 -9.36 -3.90 -8.88
C LYS A 135 -8.44 -3.16 -7.92
N TYR A 136 -7.25 -3.69 -7.65
CA TYR A 136 -6.25 -3.00 -6.83
C TYR A 136 -5.61 -1.83 -7.59
N ILE A 137 -5.28 -2.01 -8.88
CA ILE A 137 -4.81 -0.91 -9.74
C ILE A 137 -5.85 0.21 -9.79
N SER A 138 -7.12 -0.12 -10.05
CA SER A 138 -8.21 0.87 -10.07
C SER A 138 -8.34 1.62 -8.75
N LEU A 139 -8.15 0.96 -7.61
CA LEU A 139 -8.16 1.62 -6.30
C LEU A 139 -7.00 2.63 -6.14
N LEU A 140 -5.82 2.34 -6.69
CA LEU A 140 -4.69 3.27 -6.70
C LEU A 140 -4.97 4.47 -7.61
N GLU A 141 -5.46 4.23 -8.81
CA GLU A 141 -5.81 5.26 -9.79
C GLU A 141 -6.94 6.17 -9.28
N GLU A 142 -7.98 5.60 -8.64
CA GLU A 142 -9.06 6.35 -8.01
C GLU A 142 -8.56 7.19 -6.83
N GLY A 143 -7.70 6.62 -5.97
CA GLY A 143 -7.08 7.36 -4.88
C GLY A 143 -6.24 8.55 -5.39
N ALA A 144 -5.50 8.35 -6.48
CA ALA A 144 -4.64 9.38 -7.06
C ALA A 144 -5.43 10.60 -7.59
N LYS A 145 -6.71 10.45 -7.96
CA LYS A 145 -7.54 11.56 -8.45
C LYS A 145 -7.81 12.65 -7.40
N ALA A 146 -7.62 12.36 -6.12
CA ALA A 146 -7.83 13.32 -5.03
C ALA A 146 -6.64 14.29 -4.82
N TYR A 147 -5.58 14.17 -5.61
CA TYR A 147 -4.35 14.95 -5.51
C TYR A 147 -4.15 15.84 -6.74
N GLU A 148 -3.19 16.76 -6.65
CA GLU A 148 -2.80 17.60 -7.78
C GLU A 148 -2.31 16.76 -8.96
N GLU A 149 -2.63 17.21 -10.18
CA GLU A 149 -2.37 16.48 -11.44
C GLU A 149 -0.93 15.98 -11.55
N LYS A 150 0.05 16.82 -11.18
CA LYS A 150 1.46 16.45 -11.22
C LYS A 150 1.76 15.26 -10.32
N PHE A 151 1.29 15.30 -9.08
CA PHE A 151 1.50 14.21 -8.13
C PHE A 151 0.79 12.93 -8.61
N SER A 152 -0.46 13.04 -9.07
CA SER A 152 -1.23 11.90 -9.56
C SER A 152 -0.55 11.21 -10.73
N LYS A 153 -0.04 11.99 -11.69
CA LYS A 153 0.68 11.49 -12.86
C LYS A 153 1.97 10.77 -12.45
N GLU A 154 2.81 11.42 -11.64
CA GLU A 154 4.05 10.82 -11.12
C GLU A 154 3.75 9.54 -10.32
N PHE A 155 2.63 9.51 -9.60
CA PHE A 155 2.22 8.35 -8.79
C PHE A 155 1.91 7.16 -9.66
N ILE A 156 1.09 7.36 -10.70
CA ILE A 156 0.73 6.30 -11.65
C ILE A 156 1.99 5.82 -12.39
N GLU A 157 2.78 6.73 -12.96
CA GLU A 157 4.01 6.40 -13.71
C GLU A 157 4.98 5.56 -12.89
N SER A 158 5.10 5.83 -11.58
CA SER A 158 6.05 5.15 -10.70
C SER A 158 5.80 3.65 -10.49
N TYR A 159 4.65 3.09 -10.90
CA TYR A 159 4.36 1.66 -10.81
C TYR A 159 3.89 1.03 -12.13
N GLN A 160 4.01 1.71 -13.27
CA GLN A 160 3.54 1.19 -14.57
C GLN A 160 4.29 -0.05 -15.08
N ASN A 161 5.40 -0.43 -14.45
CA ASN A 161 6.15 -1.63 -14.83
C ASN A 161 5.49 -2.91 -14.25
N PHE A 162 4.49 -3.44 -14.97
CA PHE A 162 3.78 -4.66 -14.59
C PHE A 162 4.58 -5.91 -15.01
N LEU A 163 5.24 -6.55 -14.06
CA LEU A 163 6.04 -7.77 -14.29
C LEU A 163 5.22 -9.06 -14.27
N PHE A 164 3.93 -8.98 -13.96
CA PHE A 164 3.01 -10.10 -13.79
C PHE A 164 1.69 -9.82 -14.50
N ASP A 165 0.97 -10.88 -14.86
CA ASP A 165 -0.30 -10.77 -15.56
C ASP A 165 -1.35 -10.03 -14.73
N ILE A 166 -2.06 -9.10 -15.36
CA ILE A 166 -3.18 -8.40 -14.73
C ILE A 166 -4.42 -9.27 -14.89
N LYS A 167 -5.12 -9.52 -13.78
CA LYS A 167 -6.35 -10.32 -13.78
C LYS A 167 -7.54 -9.50 -13.31
N ASP A 168 -8.59 -9.53 -14.11
CA ASP A 168 -9.87 -8.90 -13.80
C ASP A 168 -10.71 -9.78 -12.85
N GLY A 169 -11.57 -9.12 -12.07
CA GLY A 169 -12.48 -9.77 -11.13
C GLY A 169 -12.38 -9.21 -9.71
N VAL A 170 -13.43 -9.50 -8.93
CA VAL A 170 -13.42 -9.21 -7.49
C VAL A 170 -12.61 -10.30 -6.79
N TYR A 171 -11.70 -9.90 -5.91
CA TYR A 171 -10.90 -10.80 -5.11
C TYR A 171 -11.18 -10.58 -3.61
N LYS A 172 -10.91 -11.61 -2.82
CA LYS A 172 -10.89 -11.56 -1.35
C LYS A 172 -9.54 -12.10 -0.88
N PHE A 173 -9.01 -11.52 0.20
CA PHE A 173 -7.82 -12.08 0.84
C PHE A 173 -8.21 -13.42 1.49
N SER A 174 -7.33 -14.42 1.38
CA SER A 174 -7.58 -15.73 1.99
C SER A 174 -7.44 -15.69 3.51
N ASP A 175 -6.66 -14.74 4.06
CA ASP A 175 -6.61 -14.47 5.49
C ASP A 175 -7.90 -13.73 5.91
N PRO A 176 -8.74 -14.33 6.78
CA PRO A 176 -10.00 -13.71 7.21
C PRO A 176 -9.82 -12.40 7.95
N ILE A 177 -8.73 -12.25 8.71
CA ILE A 177 -8.42 -11.03 9.47
C ILE A 177 -8.03 -9.93 8.49
N GLN A 178 -7.13 -10.22 7.55
CA GLN A 178 -6.73 -9.28 6.50
C GLN A 178 -7.94 -8.86 5.66
N ASN A 179 -8.78 -9.82 5.28
CA ASN A 179 -9.99 -9.56 4.51
C ASN A 179 -10.99 -8.68 5.28
N LYS A 180 -11.20 -8.94 6.58
CA LYS A 180 -12.07 -8.13 7.44
C LYS A 180 -11.58 -6.69 7.51
N PHE A 181 -10.29 -6.46 7.78
CA PHE A 181 -9.75 -5.10 7.85
C PHE A 181 -9.75 -4.38 6.50
N ALA A 182 -9.48 -5.08 5.40
CA ALA A 182 -9.51 -4.50 4.06
C ALA A 182 -10.93 -4.15 3.59
N LYS A 183 -11.93 -4.97 3.94
CA LYS A 183 -13.32 -4.81 3.51
C LYS A 183 -14.12 -3.91 4.45
N ASP A 184 -14.13 -4.23 5.74
CA ASP A 184 -15.06 -3.69 6.73
C ASP A 184 -14.40 -2.67 7.68
N GLY A 185 -13.07 -2.66 7.76
CA GLY A 185 -12.32 -1.75 8.63
C GLY A 185 -12.56 -1.98 10.12
N LEU A 186 -12.33 -0.95 10.93
CA LEU A 186 -12.57 -0.92 12.38
C LEU A 186 -14.06 -0.83 12.77
N LYS A 187 -14.99 -1.35 11.97
CA LYS A 187 -16.40 -1.37 12.38
C LYS A 187 -16.52 -2.16 13.68
N SER A 188 -16.74 -1.44 14.77
CA SER A 188 -17.26 -1.98 16.02
C SER A 188 -18.60 -2.61 15.68
N GLU A 189 -18.74 -3.90 15.96
CA GLU A 189 -20.07 -4.45 16.24
C GLU A 189 -20.66 -3.53 17.30
N SER A 190 -21.72 -2.82 16.91
CA SER A 190 -22.53 -1.98 17.78
C SER A 190 -23.59 -2.86 18.41
#